data_AF-A0A934HG77-F1
#
_entry.id   AF-A0A934HG77-F1
#
_cell.length_a   1.000
_cell.length_b   1.000
_cell.length_c   1.000
_cell.angle_alpha   90.00
_cell.angle_beta   90.00
_cell.angle_gamma   90.00
#
_symmetry.space_group_name_H-M   'P 1'
#
loop_
_entity.id
_entity.type
_entity.pdbx_description
1 polymer ?
#
loop_
_entity_poly.entity_id
_entity_poly.type
_entity_poly.pdbx_seq_one_letter_code
_entity_poly.pdbx_strand_id
1 'polypeptide(L)' 'MATLKELAKKDELFSGGHRLCAGCGIPPIVRLILRSANSPVVATAATGCLEVGTTIYPYTAWRIPW' A
#
# COMPACT_ATOMS: atom_id res chain seq x y z
N MET A 1 17.42 -7.38 12.22
CA MET A 1 16.91 -6.40 11.24
C MET A 1 16.59 -7.19 9.97
N ALA A 2 15.37 -7.11 9.45
CA ALA A 2 14.99 -7.89 8.27
C ALA A 2 15.76 -7.40 7.04
N THR A 3 16.26 -8.33 6.23
CA THR A 3 16.93 -8.01 4.97
C THR A 3 15.91 -7.68 3.88
N LEU A 4 16.32 -6.93 2.86
CA LEU A 4 15.46 -6.65 1.70
C LEU A 4 14.99 -7.93 0.99
N LYS A 5 15.84 -8.98 0.97
CA LYS A 5 15.49 -10.28 0.39
C LYS A 5 14.36 -10.96 1.16
N GLU A 6 14.31 -10.80 2.48
CA GLU A 6 13.22 -11.35 3.30
C GLU A 6 11.94 -10.54 3.14
N LEU A 7 12.02 -9.20 3.13
CA LEU A 7 10.85 -8.34 2.91
C LEU A 7 10.24 -8.52 1.52
N ALA A 8 11.05 -8.87 0.51
CA ALA A 8 10.57 -9.15 -0.84
C ALA A 8 9.74 -10.44 -0.95
N LYS A 9 9.85 -11.36 0.02
CA LYS A 9 9.07 -12.60 0.06
C LYS A 9 7.69 -12.44 0.67
N LYS A 10 7.41 -11.31 1.34
CA LYS A 10 6.10 -11.04 1.93
C LYS A 10 5.09 -10.67 0.85
N ASP A 11 3.83 -11.05 1.09
CA ASP A 11 2.72 -10.72 0.20
C ASP A 11 2.58 -9.21 -0.02
N GLU A 12 2.20 -8.85 -1.24
CA GLU A 12 1.90 -7.47 -1.59
C GLU A 12 0.46 -7.14 -1.18
N LEU A 13 0.32 -6.40 -0.08
CA LEU A 13 -0.96 -5.97 0.49
C LEU A 13 -1.52 -4.67 -0.14
N PHE A 14 -0.69 -3.98 -0.94
CA PHE A 14 -1.05 -2.78 -1.69
C PHE A 14 -0.63 -2.93 -3.16
N SER A 15 -1.62 -3.20 -4.01
CA SER A 15 -1.41 -3.62 -5.39
C SER A 15 -1.03 -2.47 -6.31
N GLY A 16 -0.68 -2.80 -7.55
CA GLY A 16 -0.75 -1.85 -8.67
C GLY A 16 -2.19 -1.45 -8.99
N GLY A 17 -2.37 -0.46 -9.87
CA GLY A 17 -3.70 0.01 -10.31
C GLY A 17 -4.25 1.22 -9.56
N HIS A 18 -3.42 1.93 -8.80
CA HIS A 18 -3.75 3.24 -8.23
C HIS A 18 -3.58 4.37 -9.25
N ARG A 19 -4.30 5.49 -9.10
CA ARG A 19 -4.23 6.68 -9.98
C ARG A 19 -3.28 7.77 -9.46
N LEU A 20 -2.25 7.38 -8.73
CA LEU A 20 -1.18 8.29 -8.30
C LEU A 20 -0.24 8.61 -9.48
N CYS A 21 0.31 9.82 -9.49
CA CYS A 21 1.20 10.30 -10.56
C CYS A 21 2.42 9.40 -10.77
N ALA A 22 2.97 9.40 -11.99
CA ALA A 22 4.26 8.76 -12.26
C ALA A 22 5.35 9.38 -11.37
N GLY A 23 6.10 8.52 -10.66
CA GLY A 23 7.11 8.97 -9.69
C GLY A 23 6.57 9.46 -8.34
N CYS A 24 5.27 9.29 -8.06
CA CYS A 24 4.72 9.59 -6.74
C CYS A 24 5.43 8.76 -5.64
N GLY A 25 5.82 9.42 -4.55
CA GLY A 25 6.48 8.75 -3.41
C GLY A 25 5.53 7.96 -2.51
N ILE A 26 4.21 8.18 -2.61
CA ILE A 26 3.22 7.55 -1.74
C ILE A 26 3.18 6.01 -1.92
N PRO A 27 3.03 5.45 -3.14
CA PRO A 27 2.95 4.00 -3.32
C PRO A 27 4.15 3.21 -2.78
N PRO A 28 5.43 3.56 -3.07
CA PRO A 28 6.55 2.78 -2.57
C PRO A 28 6.69 2.84 -1.05
N ILE A 29 6.37 3.98 -0.43
CA ILE A 29 6.38 4.13 1.04
C ILE A 29 5.32 3.21 1.67
N VAL A 30 4.08 3.25 1.16
CA VAL A 30 2.99 2.39 1.67
C VAL A 30 3.32 0.91 1.51
N ARG A 31 3.86 0.49 0.36
CA ARG A 31 4.30 -0.90 0.15
C ARG A 31 5.37 -1.33 1.13
N LEU A 32 6.34 -0.46 1.42
CA LEU A 32 7.39 -0.77 2.39
C LEU A 32 6.84 -0.89 3.81
N ILE A 33 5.95 0.02 4.21
CA ILE A 33 5.27 -0.01 5.52
C ILE A 33 4.51 -1.34 5.66
N LEU A 34 3.70 -1.71 4.67
CA LEU A 34 2.91 -2.94 4.72
C LEU A 34 3.78 -4.20 4.71
N ARG A 35 4.92 -4.20 4.01
CA ARG A 35 5.92 -5.29 4.11
C ARG A 35 6.59 -5.33 5.48
N SER A 36 6.74 -4.19 6.16
CA SER A 36 7.32 -4.17 7.51
C SER A 36 6.35 -4.65 8.59
N ALA A 37 5.03 -4.46 8.37
CA ALA A 37 3.99 -4.86 9.31
C ALA A 37 3.87 -6.38 9.45
N ASN A 38 3.35 -6.83 10.60
CA ASN A 38 2.98 -8.21 10.87
C ASN A 38 1.44 -8.34 10.76
N SER A 39 0.96 -9.40 10.12
CA SER A 39 -0.48 -9.64 9.91
C SER A 39 -1.18 -10.07 11.21
N PRO A 40 -2.48 -9.75 11.38
CA PRO A 40 -3.36 -9.01 10.46
C PRO A 40 -3.18 -7.48 10.52
N VAL A 41 -3.36 -6.80 9.39
CA VAL A 41 -3.22 -5.33 9.25
C VAL A 41 -4.53 -4.74 8.75
N VAL A 42 -4.98 -3.65 9.39
CA VAL A 42 -6.04 -2.76 8.90
C VAL A 42 -5.38 -1.42 8.60
N ALA A 43 -5.78 -0.79 7.50
CA ALA A 43 -5.20 0.48 7.10
C ALA A 43 -6.29 1.55 7.02
N THR A 44 -5.95 2.77 7.40
CA THR A 44 -6.84 3.93 7.38
C THR A 44 -6.04 5.14 6.94
N ALA A 45 -6.64 6.06 6.20
CA ALA A 45 -6.04 7.35 5.94
C ALA A 45 -7.04 8.48 6.07
N ALA A 46 -6.51 9.65 6.42
CA ALA A 46 -7.23 10.90 6.26
C ALA A 46 -7.36 11.26 4.78
N THR A 47 -8.35 12.09 4.48
CA THR A 47 -8.61 12.54 3.11
C THR A 47 -7.44 13.28 2.51
N GLY A 48 -7.01 12.78 1.35
CA GLY A 48 -5.86 13.28 0.62
C GLY A 48 -5.49 12.36 -0.53
N CYS A 49 -4.33 12.63 -1.15
CA CYS A 49 -3.86 11.92 -2.34
C CYS A 49 -3.81 10.40 -2.17
N LEU A 50 -3.43 9.91 -0.98
CA LEU A 50 -3.42 8.48 -0.69
C LEU A 50 -4.83 7.89 -0.80
N GLU A 51 -5.83 8.49 -0.15
CA GLU A 51 -7.21 8.03 -0.25
C GLU A 51 -7.70 8.10 -1.70
N VAL A 52 -7.79 9.32 -2.26
CA VAL A 52 -8.41 9.53 -3.58
C VAL A 52 -7.67 8.86 -4.73
N GLY A 53 -6.37 8.61 -4.59
CA GLY A 53 -5.56 7.95 -5.60
C GLY A 53 -5.65 6.42 -5.55
N THR A 54 -6.13 5.83 -4.45
CA THR A 54 -6.04 4.38 -4.22
C THR A 54 -7.39 3.70 -3.98
N THR A 55 -8.43 4.46 -3.65
CA THR A 55 -9.79 3.95 -3.41
C THR A 55 -10.83 4.63 -4.28
N ILE A 56 -10.63 4.57 -5.60
CA ILE A 56 -11.56 5.16 -6.55
C ILE A 56 -12.61 4.14 -6.94
N TYR A 57 -13.87 4.41 -6.61
CA TYR A 57 -15.00 3.57 -6.99
C TYR A 57 -14.97 3.17 -8.48
N PRO A 58 -15.20 1.89 -8.83
CA PRO A 58 -15.54 0.75 -7.96
C PRO A 58 -14.31 -0.07 -7.47
N TYR A 59 -13.10 0.49 -7.55
CA TYR A 59 -11.85 -0.23 -7.33
C TYR A 59 -11.12 0.24 -6.07
N THR A 60 -10.29 -0.65 -5.54
CA THR A 60 -9.36 -0.36 -4.46
C THR A 60 -8.01 -1.02 -4.74
N ALA A 61 -6.92 -0.32 -4.45
CA ALA A 61 -5.57 -0.88 -4.48
C ALA A 61 -5.21 -1.64 -3.19
N TRP A 62 -6.09 -1.62 -2.19
CA TRP A 62 -5.88 -2.28 -0.90
C TRP A 62 -6.38 -3.73 -0.93
N ARG A 63 -5.50 -4.68 -0.58
CA ARG A 63 -5.84 -6.10 -0.42
C ARG A 63 -6.06 -6.50 1.04
N ILE A 64 -6.27 -5.49 1.88
CA ILE A 64 -6.57 -5.58 3.30
C ILE A 64 -7.80 -4.71 3.57
N PRO A 65 -8.47 -4.90 4.72
CA PRO A 65 -9.49 -3.96 5.16
C PRO A 65 -8.92 -2.54 5.22
N TRP A 66 -9.58 -1.65 4.49
CA TRP A 66 -9.29 -0.22 4.36
C TRP A 66 -10.55 0.58 4.62
#